data_AF-A0A7V0R412-F1
#
_entry.id   AF-A0A7V0R412-F1
#
_cell.length_a   1.000
_cell.length_b   1.000
_cell.length_c   1.000
_cell.angle_alpha   90.00
_cell.angle_beta   90.00
_cell.angle_gamma   90.00
#
_symmetry.space_group_name_H-M   'P 1'
#
loop_
_entity.id
_entity.type
_entity.pdbx_description
1 polymer ?
#
loop_
_entity_poly.entity_id
_entity_poly.type
_entity_poly.pdbx_seq_one_letter_code
_entity_poly.pdbx_strand_id
1 'polypeptide(L)'
;MSKLEEALEKANKLRESGRINEAGKVDVARETVPIEVNNKNLVTITQPYSPVAEEYRKLKSMILRKTKKDFLNTIMITSAIKGEGKSVTSINLAVTLAQAIDHSILLIDADIRKPMIHEYLGIEYKYGLSDYLTSDIDISEVM
;
A
#
# COMPACT_ATOMS: atom_id res chain seq x y z
N MET A 1 9.45 -25.07 -4.47
CA MET A 1 8.38 -24.38 -5.23
C MET A 1 8.82 -22.95 -5.42
N SER A 2 8.28 -22.22 -6.40
CA SER A 2 8.54 -20.78 -6.52
C SER A 2 7.87 -20.03 -5.36
N LYS A 3 8.45 -18.90 -4.92
CA LYS A 3 7.84 -18.00 -3.92
C LYS A 3 6.41 -17.60 -4.32
N LEU A 4 6.16 -17.43 -5.63
CA LEU A 4 4.83 -17.15 -6.16
C LEU A 4 3.85 -18.31 -5.95
N GLU A 5 4.27 -19.54 -6.21
CA GLU A 5 3.43 -20.74 -6.03
C GLU A 5 3.07 -20.93 -4.56
N GLU A 6 4.05 -20.78 -3.67
CA GLU A 6 3.86 -20.85 -2.22
C GLU A 6 2.89 -19.76 -1.72
N ALA A 7 3.03 -18.53 -2.23
CA ALA A 7 2.15 -17.42 -1.89
C ALA A 7 0.71 -17.67 -2.35
N LEU A 8 0.51 -18.21 -3.56
CA LEU A 8 -0.81 -18.54 -4.10
C LEU A 8 -1.48 -19.68 -3.32
N GLU A 9 -0.74 -20.73 -2.97
CA GLU A 9 -1.26 -21.83 -2.17
C GLU A 9 -1.70 -21.34 -0.77
N LYS A 10 -0.87 -20.51 -0.13
CA LYS A 10 -1.19 -19.90 1.16
C LYS A 10 -2.43 -19.00 1.07
N ALA A 11 -2.53 -18.19 0.02
CA ALA A 11 -3.68 -17.32 -0.20
C ALA A 11 -4.99 -18.11 -0.38
N ASN A 12 -4.96 -19.23 -1.10
CA ASN A 12 -6.13 -20.11 -1.28
C ASN A 12 -6.55 -20.75 0.06
N LYS A 13 -5.62 -21.29 0.83
CA LYS A 13 -5.91 -21.85 2.18
C LYS A 13 -6.50 -20.81 3.13
N LEU A 14 -6.03 -19.56 3.07
CA LEU A 14 -6.58 -18.46 3.87
C LEU A 14 -8.01 -18.09 3.45
N ARG A 15 -8.29 -18.06 2.14
CA ARG A 15 -9.65 -17.82 1.61
C ARG A 15 -10.62 -18.92 2.03
N GLU A 16 -10.20 -20.18 1.97
CA GLU A 16 -11.03 -21.33 2.35
C GLU A 16 -11.30 -21.40 3.86
N SER A 17 -10.30 -21.06 4.68
CA SER A 17 -10.44 -21.12 6.14
C SER A 17 -11.20 -19.94 6.75
N GLY A 18 -11.44 -18.86 5.99
CA GLY A 18 -12.10 -17.64 6.49
C GLY A 18 -11.35 -16.93 7.62
N ARG A 19 -10.10 -17.35 7.91
CA ARG A 19 -9.28 -16.82 8.99
C ARG A 19 -8.28 -15.83 8.42
N ILE A 20 -8.41 -14.57 8.82
CA ILE A 20 -7.33 -13.58 8.77
C ILE A 20 -6.40 -13.86 9.95
N ASN A 21 -5.22 -14.42 9.68
CA ASN A 21 -4.20 -14.55 10.70
C ASN A 21 -3.63 -13.16 11.03
N GLU A 22 -3.24 -12.96 12.28
CA GLU A 22 -2.35 -11.85 12.65
C GLU A 22 -1.09 -11.95 11.79
N ALA A 23 -0.77 -10.88 11.05
CA ALA A 23 0.49 -10.79 10.34
C ALA A 23 1.62 -10.89 11.38
N GLY A 24 2.58 -11.79 11.17
CA GLY A 24 3.76 -11.87 12.01
C GLY A 24 4.42 -10.48 12.09
N LYS A 25 4.89 -10.10 13.28
CA LYS A 25 5.68 -8.88 13.43
C LYS A 25 6.96 -9.03 12.62
N VAL A 26 7.05 -8.31 11.52
CA VAL A 26 8.32 -8.10 10.83
C VAL A 26 8.90 -6.82 11.40
N ASP A 27 10.05 -6.93 12.07
CA ASP A 27 10.76 -5.76 12.56
C ASP A 27 11.54 -5.17 11.39
N VAL A 28 10.97 -4.13 10.78
CA VAL A 28 11.53 -3.46 9.60
C VAL A 28 12.14 -2.11 9.95
N ALA A 29 12.43 -1.87 11.23
CA ALA A 29 13.02 -0.62 11.69
C ALA A 29 14.38 -0.40 11.01
N ARG A 30 14.36 0.38 9.92
CA ARG A 30 15.53 0.87 9.20
C ARG A 30 15.61 2.37 9.38
N GLU A 31 16.83 2.90 9.37
CA GLU A 31 17.01 4.33 9.17
C GLU A 31 16.34 4.72 7.85
N THR A 32 15.36 5.60 7.93
CA THR A 32 14.67 6.13 6.75
C THR A 32 15.19 7.53 6.49
N VAL A 33 15.45 7.82 5.23
CA VAL A 33 15.76 9.18 4.79
C VAL A 33 14.44 9.85 4.43
N PRO A 34 14.09 11.00 5.05
CA PRO A 34 12.93 11.76 4.63
C PRO A 34 13.03 12.12 3.15
N ILE A 35 11.99 11.81 2.39
CA ILE A 35 11.89 12.17 0.97
C ILE A 35 11.09 13.46 0.82
N GLU A 36 11.50 14.31 -0.11
CA GLU A 36 10.74 15.48 -0.50
C GLU A 36 9.77 15.12 -1.64
N VAL A 37 8.47 15.29 -1.39
CA VAL A 37 7.43 14.94 -2.35
C VAL A 37 6.79 16.20 -2.93
N ASN A 38 7.09 16.48 -4.20
CA ASN A 38 6.66 17.71 -4.89
C ASN A 38 5.54 17.49 -5.93
N ASN A 39 4.95 16.30 -5.97
CA ASN A 39 3.91 15.99 -6.95
C ASN A 39 2.57 16.60 -6.54
N LYS A 40 2.07 17.57 -7.32
CA LYS A 40 0.80 18.28 -7.08
C LYS A 40 -0.45 17.40 -6.95
N ASN A 41 -0.40 16.16 -7.43
CA ASN A 41 -1.52 15.22 -7.30
C ASN A 41 -1.57 14.57 -5.91
N LEU A 42 -0.50 14.67 -5.12
CA LEU A 42 -0.40 14.14 -3.75
C LEU A 42 -0.82 15.21 -2.75
N VAL A 43 -2.07 15.66 -2.89
CA VAL A 43 -2.66 16.78 -2.15
C VAL A 43 -2.63 16.59 -0.63
N THR A 44 -2.66 15.36 -0.12
CA THR A 44 -2.59 15.10 1.33
C THR A 44 -1.21 15.39 1.92
N ILE A 45 -0.18 15.49 1.07
CA ILE A 45 1.17 15.94 1.41
C ILE A 45 1.35 17.42 1.04
N THR A 46 1.10 17.78 -0.22
CA THR A 46 1.47 19.11 -0.75
C THR A 46 0.48 20.22 -0.36
N GLN A 47 -0.79 19.86 -0.10
CA GLN A 47 -1.87 20.81 0.21
C GLN A 47 -2.82 20.22 1.28
N PRO A 48 -2.31 19.91 2.49
CA PRO A 48 -3.04 19.13 3.48
C PRO A 48 -4.33 19.80 3.96
N TYR A 49 -4.44 21.12 3.87
CA TYR A 49 -5.63 21.88 4.27
C TYR A 49 -6.62 22.14 3.11
N SER A 50 -6.38 21.58 1.93
CA SER A 50 -7.27 21.75 0.78
C SER A 50 -8.60 20.99 0.95
N PRO A 51 -9.69 21.44 0.29
CA PRO A 51 -10.94 20.68 0.25
C PRO A 51 -10.77 19.26 -0.30
N VAL A 52 -9.85 19.04 -1.24
CA VAL A 52 -9.58 17.72 -1.81
C VAL A 52 -8.93 16.79 -0.78
N ALA A 53 -8.00 17.31 0.04
CA ALA A 53 -7.42 16.54 1.14
C ALA A 53 -8.49 16.12 2.17
N GLU A 54 -9.51 16.96 2.40
CA GLU A 54 -10.62 16.63 3.28
C GLU A 54 -11.47 15.46 2.77
N GLU A 55 -11.65 15.33 1.45
CA GLU A 55 -12.33 14.16 0.86
C GLU A 55 -11.57 12.85 1.15
N TYR A 56 -10.24 12.87 1.18
CA TYR A 56 -9.45 11.71 1.60
C TYR A 56 -9.61 11.38 3.10
N ARG A 57 -9.79 12.40 3.97
CA ARG A 57 -10.08 12.17 5.40
C ARG A 57 -11.47 11.56 5.60
N LYS A 58 -12.46 12.00 4.82
CA LYS A 58 -13.80 11.37 4.78
C LYS A 58 -13.70 9.92 4.32
N LEU A 59 -12.97 9.65 3.24
CA LEU A 59 -12.74 8.30 2.73
C LEU A 59 -12.09 7.39 3.78
N LYS A 60 -11.01 7.85 4.43
CA LYS A 60 -10.38 7.15 5.56
C LYS A 60 -11.40 6.79 6.63
N SER A 61 -12.22 7.75 7.06
CA SER A 61 -13.22 7.52 8.12
C SER A 61 -14.25 6.47 7.70
N MET A 62 -14.69 6.49 6.44
CA MET A 62 -15.61 5.47 5.90
C MET A 62 -14.97 4.08 5.86
N ILE A 63 -13.71 3.99 5.45
CA ILE A 63 -12.94 2.75 5.39
C ILE A 63 -12.76 2.17 6.78
N LEU A 64 -12.23 2.94 7.74
CA LEU A 64 -11.98 2.48 9.11
C LEU A 64 -13.27 1.99 9.79
N ARG A 65 -14.40 2.66 9.54
CA ARG A 65 -15.71 2.21 10.05
C ARG A 65 -16.14 0.87 9.48
N LYS A 66 -15.85 0.59 8.21
CA LYS A 66 -16.20 -0.67 7.55
C LYS A 66 -15.25 -1.80 7.93
N THR A 67 -13.98 -1.52 8.13
CA THR A 67 -12.96 -2.54 8.39
C THR A 67 -12.85 -2.94 9.86
N LYS A 68 -13.30 -2.09 10.80
CA LYS A 68 -13.18 -2.32 12.25
C LYS A 68 -13.85 -3.61 12.74
N LYS A 69 -14.99 -3.99 12.16
CA LYS A 69 -15.78 -5.13 12.65
C LYS A 69 -15.10 -6.48 12.35
N ASP A 70 -14.49 -6.58 11.18
CA ASP A 70 -13.97 -7.83 10.63
C ASP A 70 -12.44 -7.82 10.56
N PHE A 71 -11.78 -6.91 11.30
CA PHE A 71 -10.31 -6.74 11.33
C PHE A 71 -9.65 -6.71 9.93
N LEU A 72 -10.34 -6.12 8.94
CA LEU A 72 -9.85 -6.05 7.57
C LEU A 72 -8.71 -5.04 7.47
N ASN A 73 -7.49 -5.53 7.30
CA ASN A 73 -6.28 -4.70 7.22
C ASN A 73 -5.71 -4.56 5.80
N THR A 74 -6.36 -5.19 4.81
CA THR A 74 -5.91 -5.20 3.41
C THR A 74 -7.01 -4.61 2.52
N ILE A 75 -6.62 -3.64 1.68
CA ILE A 75 -7.53 -2.93 0.77
C ILE A 75 -6.91 -2.94 -0.62
N MET A 76 -7.67 -3.41 -1.61
CA MET A 76 -7.29 -3.31 -3.02
C MET A 76 -7.96 -2.08 -3.65
N ILE A 77 -7.16 -1.25 -4.32
CA ILE A 77 -7.64 -0.11 -5.10
C ILE A 77 -7.45 -0.44 -6.58
N THR A 78 -8.54 -0.40 -7.33
CA THR A 78 -8.57 -0.72 -8.75
C THR A 78 -9.49 0.24 -9.50
N SER A 79 -9.42 0.23 -10.82
CA SER A 79 -10.21 1.08 -11.69
C SER A 79 -10.65 0.29 -12.92
N ALA A 80 -11.74 0.70 -13.57
CA ALA A 80 -12.26 0.01 -14.74
C ALA A 80 -11.34 0.21 -15.96
N ILE A 81 -10.75 1.40 -16.06
CA ILE A 81 -9.84 1.78 -17.15
C ILE A 81 -8.57 2.46 -16.63
N LYS A 82 -7.58 2.60 -17.52
CA LYS A 82 -6.33 3.31 -17.24
C LYS A 82 -6.60 4.81 -17.12
N GLY A 83 -5.95 5.47 -16.17
CA GLY A 83 -5.98 6.93 -16.02
C GLY A 83 -7.01 7.47 -15.03
N GLU A 84 -7.84 6.62 -14.41
CA GLU A 84 -8.86 7.04 -13.43
C GLU A 84 -8.29 7.43 -12.05
N GLY A 85 -6.98 7.56 -11.93
CA GLY A 85 -6.35 8.02 -10.70
C GLY A 85 -6.13 6.95 -9.63
N LYS A 86 -6.25 5.65 -9.94
CA LYS A 86 -6.03 4.55 -8.96
C LYS A 86 -4.76 4.72 -8.12
N SER A 87 -3.61 5.00 -8.74
CA SER A 87 -2.33 5.18 -8.06
C SER A 87 -2.31 6.45 -7.18
N VAL A 88 -2.87 7.55 -7.68
CA VAL A 88 -2.98 8.82 -6.92
C VAL A 88 -3.86 8.63 -5.69
N THR A 89 -5.01 7.96 -5.85
CA THR A 89 -5.93 7.64 -4.76
C THR A 89 -5.26 6.74 -3.73
N SER A 90 -4.52 5.71 -4.16
CA SER A 90 -3.79 4.82 -3.25
C SER A 90 -2.78 5.57 -2.38
N ILE A 91 -1.97 6.45 -2.96
CA ILE A 91 -0.95 7.20 -2.22
C ILE A 91 -1.60 8.18 -1.23
N ASN A 92 -2.55 9.01 -1.69
CA ASN A 92 -3.17 10.01 -0.83
C ASN A 92 -3.93 9.36 0.34
N LEU A 93 -4.61 8.24 0.09
CA LEU A 93 -5.28 7.48 1.14
C LEU A 93 -4.27 6.86 2.11
N ALA A 94 -3.18 6.25 1.61
CA ALA A 94 -2.13 5.67 2.45
C ALA A 94 -1.51 6.71 3.39
N VAL A 95 -1.15 7.89 2.88
CA VAL A 95 -0.65 9.01 3.69
C VAL A 95 -1.67 9.42 4.76
N THR A 96 -2.93 9.54 4.38
CA THR A 96 -4.01 9.97 5.29
C THR A 96 -4.26 8.93 6.40
N LEU A 97 -4.14 7.65 6.07
CA LEU A 97 -4.17 6.55 7.04
C LEU A 97 -2.97 6.59 7.98
N ALA A 98 -1.76 6.80 7.44
CA ALA A 98 -0.50 6.84 8.19
C ALA A 98 -0.39 8.04 9.14
N GLN A 99 -1.12 9.11 8.89
CA GLN A 99 -1.24 10.25 9.83
C GLN A 99 -1.99 9.89 11.14
N ALA A 100 -2.61 8.71 11.24
CA ALA A 100 -3.14 8.22 12.51
C ALA A 100 -2.03 7.54 13.34
N ILE A 101 -1.96 7.85 14.63
CA ILE A 101 -0.91 7.38 15.55
C ILE A 101 -0.86 5.84 15.66
N ASP A 102 -2.01 5.17 15.50
CA ASP A 102 -2.14 3.73 15.81
C ASP A 102 -2.04 2.81 14.58
N HIS A 103 -1.61 3.32 13.42
CA HIS A 103 -1.60 2.55 12.17
C HIS A 103 -0.26 2.59 11.44
N SER A 104 0.40 1.43 11.34
CA SER A 104 1.46 1.20 10.35
C SER A 104 0.82 0.89 9.00
N ILE A 105 1.23 1.61 7.96
CA ILE A 105 0.66 1.49 6.61
C ILE A 105 1.71 0.93 5.66
N LEU A 106 1.37 -0.15 4.98
CA LEU A 106 2.14 -0.70 3.86
C LEU A 106 1.38 -0.40 2.56
N LEU A 107 2.01 0.37 1.67
CA LEU A 107 1.51 0.65 0.33
C LEU A 107 2.27 -0.22 -0.68
N ILE A 108 1.54 -1.07 -1.41
CA ILE A 108 2.11 -2.01 -2.37
C ILE A 108 1.68 -1.60 -3.78
N ASP A 109 2.64 -1.41 -4.70
CA ASP A 109 2.35 -1.28 -6.12
C ASP A 109 2.22 -2.66 -6.77
N ALA A 110 0.98 -3.13 -6.91
CA ALA A 110 0.67 -4.41 -7.56
C ALA A 110 0.43 -4.27 -9.08
N ASP A 111 0.59 -3.09 -9.69
CA ASP A 111 0.49 -2.91 -11.14
C ASP A 111 1.84 -3.21 -11.82
N ILE A 112 2.14 -4.50 -12.00
CA ILE A 112 3.43 -4.96 -12.58
C ILE A 112 3.62 -4.47 -14.03
N ARG A 113 2.54 -4.16 -14.75
CA ARG A 113 2.63 -3.72 -16.15
C ARG A 113 3.04 -2.27 -16.29
N LYS A 114 2.57 -1.42 -15.38
CA LYS A 114 2.93 0.00 -15.36
C LYS A 114 2.93 0.52 -13.92
N PRO A 115 3.95 0.18 -13.13
CA PRO A 115 4.08 0.66 -11.76
C PRO A 115 4.29 2.18 -11.80
N MET A 116 3.58 2.91 -10.95
CA MET A 116 3.60 4.38 -10.95
C MET A 116 3.87 4.96 -9.57
N ILE A 117 3.74 4.18 -8.49
CA ILE A 117 3.78 4.73 -7.12
C ILE A 117 5.13 5.39 -6.84
N HIS A 118 6.23 4.74 -7.22
CA HIS A 118 7.58 5.27 -7.06
C HIS A 118 7.79 6.59 -7.81
N GLU A 119 7.28 6.73 -9.04
CA GLU A 119 7.37 7.97 -9.82
C GLU A 119 6.61 9.12 -9.15
N TYR A 120 5.41 8.85 -8.61
CA TYR A 120 4.63 9.85 -7.90
C TYR A 120 5.33 10.34 -6.62
N LEU A 121 6.02 9.43 -5.93
CA LEU A 121 6.75 9.72 -4.68
C LEU A 121 8.17 10.23 -4.89
N GLY A 122 8.73 10.12 -6.11
CA GLY A 122 10.13 10.47 -6.38
C GLY A 122 11.12 9.51 -5.71
N ILE A 123 10.75 8.23 -5.58
CA ILE A 123 11.58 7.20 -4.93
C ILE A 123 12.28 6.36 -6.00
N GLU A 124 13.58 6.17 -5.84
CA GLU A 124 14.32 5.15 -6.59
C GLU A 124 14.26 3.82 -5.84
N TYR A 125 14.13 2.71 -6.57
CA TYR A 125 14.10 1.37 -5.99
C TYR A 125 14.94 0.42 -6.84
N LYS A 126 15.63 -0.50 -6.15
CA LYS A 126 16.47 -1.53 -6.80
C LYS A 126 15.69 -2.82 -7.08
N TYR A 127 14.82 -3.19 -6.15
CA TYR A 127 13.98 -4.39 -6.21
C TYR A 127 12.56 -4.03 -5.78
N GLY A 128 11.56 -4.72 -6.33
CA GLY A 128 10.16 -4.54 -5.98
C GLY A 128 9.41 -5.86 -5.83
N LEU A 129 8.08 -5.76 -5.78
CA LEU A 129 7.20 -6.91 -5.59
C LEU A 129 7.42 -8.02 -6.62
N SER A 130 7.60 -7.66 -7.89
CA SER A 130 7.82 -8.65 -8.96
C SER A 130 9.12 -9.43 -8.70
N ASP A 131 10.21 -8.74 -8.36
CA ASP A 131 11.50 -9.36 -8.11
C ASP A 131 11.44 -10.33 -6.93
N TYR A 132 10.76 -9.92 -5.84
CA TYR A 132 10.55 -10.79 -4.67
C TYR A 132 9.77 -12.07 -5.01
N LEU A 133 8.77 -11.97 -5.88
CA LEU A 133 7.92 -13.12 -6.25
C LEU A 133 8.59 -14.08 -7.22
N THR A 134 9.50 -13.60 -8.07
CA THR A 134 10.12 -14.41 -9.13
C THR A 134 11.55 -14.84 -8.85
N SER A 135 12.23 -14.19 -7.93
CA SER A 135 13.66 -14.39 -7.65
C SER A 135 13.91 -14.72 -6.18
N ASP A 136 15.11 -15.20 -5.87
CA ASP A 136 15.49 -15.47 -4.49
C ASP A 136 15.99 -14.20 -3.76
N ILE A 137 15.10 -13.21 -3.66
CA ILE A 137 15.34 -11.95 -2.93
C ILE A 137 14.65 -12.02 -1.57
N ASP A 138 15.35 -11.61 -0.52
CA ASP A 138 14.77 -11.55 0.83
C ASP A 138 13.73 -10.43 0.93
N ILE A 139 12.69 -10.60 1.76
CA ILE A 139 11.64 -9.60 1.92
C ILE A 139 12.21 -8.27 2.44
N SER A 140 13.29 -8.31 3.23
CA SER A 140 13.95 -7.10 3.69
C SER A 140 14.59 -6.31 2.55
N GLU A 141 14.98 -6.89 1.42
CA GLU A 141 15.57 -6.13 0.30
C GLU A 141 14.53 -5.33 -0.49
N VAL A 142 13.23 -5.57 -0.26
CA VAL A 142 12.11 -4.86 -0.91
C VAL A 142 11.27 -4.00 0.04
N MET A 143 11.59 -4.00 1.34
CA MET A 143 10.88 -3.24 2.39
C MET A 143 11.71 -2.11 2.99
#